data_AF-A0A9D7LZI7-F1
#
_entry.id   AF-A0A9D7LZI7-F1
#
_cell.length_a   1.000
_cell.length_b   1.000
_cell.length_c   1.000
_cell.angle_alpha   90.00
_cell.angle_beta   90.00
_cell.angle_gamma   90.00
#
_symmetry.space_group_name_H-M   'P 1'
#
loop_
_entity.id
_entity.type
_entity.pdbx_description
1 polymer ?
#
loop_
_entity_poly.entity_id
_entity_poly.type
_entity_poly.pdbx_seq_one_letter_code
_entity_poly.pdbx_strand_id
1 'polypeptide(L)'
;MKSIGPFQCVSKDGDDLGDMLRAIRIQAVNSGANCFKLKDFQINDTTKQMVLTLDTYLASDRQLELNSEMHETNVVYIISDDKFSDKDYSFKLNGVAMNIKSGYYHKHYLKQGTETIINKGGFTGTSFRLKWEENKPPLFLTVSGVAFAEPTGIPIRGPGVAITTGKIHQLSKNLGLLLVNTLVEVK
;
A
#
# COMPACT_ATOMS: atom_id res chain seq x y z
N MET A 1 17.34 17.88 2.86
CA MET A 1 16.15 17.75 2.01
C MET A 1 15.62 19.15 1.75
N LYS A 2 15.38 19.52 0.49
CA LYS A 2 14.87 20.85 0.11
C LYS A 2 13.34 20.78 -0.02
N SER A 3 12.61 21.65 0.69
CA SER A 3 11.17 21.78 0.50
C SER A 3 10.88 22.46 -0.83
N ILE A 4 9.94 21.89 -1.59
CA ILE A 4 9.43 22.46 -2.84
C ILE A 4 8.11 23.18 -2.56
N GLY A 5 7.23 22.58 -1.76
CA GLY A 5 6.01 23.22 -1.28
C GLY A 5 4.85 22.24 -1.09
N PRO A 6 3.73 22.71 -0.55
CA PRO A 6 2.53 21.91 -0.41
C PRO A 6 1.83 21.70 -1.75
N PHE A 7 1.14 20.58 -1.88
CA PHE A 7 0.34 20.20 -3.04
C PHE A 7 -0.91 19.44 -2.57
N GLN A 8 -2.06 19.74 -3.18
CA GLN A 8 -3.32 19.05 -2.93
C GLN A 8 -3.72 18.23 -4.17
N CYS A 9 -3.81 16.91 -4.02
CA CYS A 9 -4.35 16.01 -5.04
C CYS A 9 -5.81 15.71 -4.73
N VAL A 10 -6.71 16.00 -5.67
CA VAL A 10 -8.14 15.69 -5.56
C VAL A 10 -8.48 14.60 -6.56
N SER A 11 -9.21 13.57 -6.12
CA SER A 11 -9.60 12.45 -6.98
C SER A 11 -10.66 12.89 -7.98
N LYS A 12 -10.64 12.28 -9.16
CA LYS A 12 -11.74 12.33 -10.13
C LYS A 12 -12.74 11.21 -9.83
N ASP A 13 -13.90 11.28 -10.47
CA ASP A 13 -14.93 10.25 -10.34
C ASP A 13 -14.37 8.90 -10.81
N GLY A 14 -14.39 7.91 -9.90
CA GLY A 14 -13.90 6.56 -10.15
C GLY A 14 -12.41 6.34 -9.86
N ASP A 15 -11.64 7.39 -9.59
CA ASP A 15 -10.22 7.26 -9.23
C ASP A 15 -10.06 6.44 -7.94
N ASP A 16 -8.96 5.68 -7.90
CA ASP A 16 -8.45 5.04 -6.69
C ASP A 16 -7.15 5.71 -6.21
N LEU A 17 -6.62 5.33 -5.06
CA LEU A 17 -5.37 5.87 -4.52
C LEU A 17 -4.16 5.52 -5.39
N GLY A 18 -4.23 4.48 -6.23
CA GLY A 18 -3.25 4.20 -7.27
C GLY A 18 -3.24 5.26 -8.37
N ASP A 19 -4.42 5.65 -8.86
CA ASP A 19 -4.60 6.77 -9.79
C ASP A 19 -4.12 8.10 -9.20
N MET A 20 -4.46 8.35 -7.94
CA MET A 20 -3.98 9.54 -7.23
C MET A 20 -2.46 9.53 -7.08
N LEU A 21 -1.84 8.39 -6.72
CA LEU A 21 -0.38 8.27 -6.65
C LEU A 21 0.29 8.60 -7.98
N ARG A 22 -0.31 8.18 -9.10
CA ARG A 22 0.16 8.54 -10.44
C ARG A 22 0.07 10.05 -10.68
N ALA A 23 -1.04 10.68 -10.34
CA ALA A 23 -1.20 12.14 -10.45
C ALA A 23 -0.16 12.89 -9.59
N ILE A 24 0.05 12.44 -8.35
CA ILE A 24 1.05 12.97 -7.43
C ILE A 24 2.45 12.89 -8.03
N ARG A 25 2.84 11.73 -8.60
CA ARG A 25 4.15 11.56 -9.24
C ARG A 25 4.38 12.54 -10.37
N ILE A 26 3.39 12.69 -11.27
CA ILE A 26 3.48 13.62 -12.40
C ILE A 26 3.68 15.06 -11.90
N GLN A 27 2.90 15.47 -10.90
CA GLN A 27 2.98 16.81 -10.36
C GLN A 27 4.27 17.08 -9.58
N ALA A 28 4.76 16.09 -8.81
CA ALA A 28 6.04 16.18 -8.13
C ALA A 28 7.19 16.38 -9.13
N VAL A 29 7.24 15.59 -10.20
CA VAL A 29 8.27 15.73 -11.24
C VAL A 29 8.21 17.11 -11.91
N ASN A 30 7.00 17.58 -12.27
CA ASN A 30 6.80 18.89 -12.90
C ASN A 30 7.20 20.07 -12.00
N SER A 31 7.20 19.88 -10.67
CA SER A 31 7.62 20.89 -9.69
C SER A 31 9.09 20.75 -9.26
N GLY A 32 9.82 19.77 -9.80
CA GLY A 32 11.22 19.50 -9.42
C GLY A 32 11.37 18.76 -8.08
N ALA A 33 10.29 18.17 -7.57
CA ALA A 33 10.29 17.29 -6.40
C ALA A 33 10.50 15.82 -6.82
N ASN A 34 11.09 15.02 -5.93
CA ASN A 34 11.25 13.57 -6.12
C ASN A 34 10.68 12.72 -4.98
N CYS A 35 10.16 13.36 -3.92
CA CYS A 35 9.48 12.69 -2.82
C CYS A 35 8.40 13.58 -2.21
N PHE A 36 7.50 12.97 -1.46
CA PHE A 36 6.42 13.66 -0.76
C PHE A 36 6.19 13.06 0.63
N LYS A 37 5.53 13.84 1.48
CA LYS A 37 5.00 13.40 2.77
C LYS A 37 3.49 13.67 2.80
N LEU A 38 2.69 12.66 3.10
CA LEU A 38 1.26 12.85 3.35
C LEU A 38 1.07 13.65 4.63
N LYS A 39 0.27 14.72 4.54
CA LYS A 39 -0.06 15.61 5.66
C LYS A 39 -1.47 15.41 6.15
N ASP A 40 -2.39 15.21 5.22
CA ASP A 40 -3.79 15.04 5.51
C ASP A 40 -4.47 14.22 4.41
N PHE A 41 -5.48 13.46 4.81
CA PHE A 41 -6.32 12.66 3.93
C PHE A 41 -7.77 12.83 4.36
N GLN A 42 -8.60 13.30 3.42
CA GLN A 42 -10.02 13.50 3.64
C GLN A 42 -10.84 12.84 2.55
N ILE A 43 -12.04 12.40 2.90
CA ILE A 43 -13.05 11.93 1.98
C ILE A 43 -14.26 12.82 2.13
N ASN A 44 -14.74 13.38 1.03
CA ASN A 44 -16.01 14.10 1.05
C ASN A 44 -17.16 13.09 1.13
N ASP A 45 -17.93 13.12 2.21
CA ASP A 45 -19.01 12.15 2.44
C ASP A 45 -20.10 12.15 1.37
N THR A 46 -20.30 13.29 0.69
CA THR A 46 -21.34 13.47 -0.32
C THR A 46 -20.84 13.09 -1.71
N THR A 47 -19.69 13.63 -2.13
CA THR A 47 -19.16 13.39 -3.49
C THR A 47 -18.28 12.14 -3.58
N LYS A 48 -17.92 11.55 -2.44
CA LYS A 48 -16.93 10.46 -2.32
C LYS A 48 -15.56 10.81 -2.90
N GLN A 49 -15.30 12.10 -3.14
CA GLN A 49 -13.99 12.57 -3.59
C GLN A 49 -12.97 12.46 -2.46
N MET A 50 -11.82 11.89 -2.80
CA MET A 50 -10.64 11.82 -1.94
C MET A 50 -9.79 13.06 -2.15
N VAL A 51 -9.26 13.59 -1.05
CA VAL A 51 -8.40 14.77 -1.03
C VAL A 51 -7.15 14.44 -0.23
N LEU A 52 -6.00 14.48 -0.89
CA LEU A 52 -4.69 14.27 -0.28
C LEU A 52 -3.94 15.60 -0.23
N THR A 53 -3.58 16.04 0.97
CA THR A 53 -2.67 17.18 1.16
C THR A 53 -1.27 16.65 1.42
N LEU A 54 -0.30 17.10 0.64
CA LEU A 54 1.06 16.60 0.63
C LEU A 54 2.06 17.75 0.77
N ASP A 55 3.17 17.52 1.46
CA ASP A 55 4.37 18.34 1.32
C ASP A 55 5.33 17.67 0.34
N THR A 56 5.86 18.41 -0.63
CA THR A 56 6.79 17.88 -1.64
C THR A 56 8.22 18.37 -1.41
N TYR A 57 9.17 17.51 -1.75
CA TYR A 57 10.59 17.75 -1.48
C TYR A 57 11.49 17.25 -2.61
N LEU A 58 12.67 17.85 -2.69
CA LEU A 58 13.83 17.32 -3.41
C LEU A 58 14.81 16.76 -2.38
N ALA A 59 14.96 15.43 -2.38
CA ALA A 59 15.86 14.67 -1.53
C ALA A 59 17.03 14.10 -2.34
N SER A 60 18.21 13.99 -1.72
CA SER A 60 19.34 13.25 -2.30
C SER A 60 19.15 11.74 -2.15
N ASP A 61 19.89 10.94 -2.92
CA ASP A 61 19.86 9.48 -2.82
C ASP A 61 20.12 8.99 -1.40
N ARG A 62 21.12 9.57 -0.71
CA ARG A 62 21.40 9.25 0.70
C ARG A 62 20.22 9.53 1.63
N GLN A 63 19.44 10.59 1.37
CA GLN A 63 18.25 10.89 2.17
C GLN A 63 17.12 9.88 1.89
N LEU A 64 16.98 9.41 0.65
CA LEU A 64 16.00 8.38 0.29
C LEU A 64 16.38 7.00 0.85
N GLU A 65 17.67 6.67 0.91
CA GLU A 65 18.21 5.48 1.58
C GLU A 65 17.92 5.50 3.07
N LEU A 66 18.31 6.59 3.77
CA LEU A 66 18.03 6.76 5.19
C LEU A 66 16.53 6.66 5.50
N ASN A 67 15.68 7.24 4.65
CA ASN A 67 14.23 7.10 4.79
C ASN A 67 13.78 5.64 4.64
N SER A 68 14.37 4.90 3.70
CA SER A 68 14.06 3.48 3.51
C SER A 68 14.55 2.60 4.67
N GLU A 69 15.68 2.93 5.29
CA GLU A 69 16.21 2.25 6.49
C GLU A 69 15.31 2.44 7.72
N MET A 70 14.53 3.53 7.79
CA MET A 70 13.58 3.80 8.86
C MET A 70 12.25 3.03 8.73
N HIS A 71 12.02 2.34 7.60
CA HIS A 71 10.81 1.54 7.45
C HIS A 71 10.88 0.30 8.34
N GLU A 72 9.72 -0.08 8.87
CA GLU A 72 9.61 -1.33 9.63
C GLU A 72 9.98 -2.53 8.76
N THR A 73 10.76 -3.43 9.34
CA THR A 73 11.17 -4.68 8.70
C THR A 73 10.36 -5.84 9.27
N ASN A 74 10.26 -6.94 8.51
CA ASN A 74 9.53 -8.14 8.90
C ASN A 74 8.05 -7.88 9.21
N VAL A 75 7.43 -6.94 8.48
CA VAL A 75 5.99 -6.65 8.58
C VAL A 75 5.32 -6.97 7.25
N VAL A 76 4.14 -7.59 7.33
CA VAL A 76 3.19 -7.66 6.22
C VAL A 76 1.94 -6.84 6.55
N TYR A 77 1.58 -5.97 5.61
CA TYR A 77 0.35 -5.19 5.63
C TYR A 77 -0.67 -5.86 4.72
N ILE A 78 -1.80 -6.24 5.28
CA ILE A 78 -2.90 -6.91 4.58
C ILE A 78 -4.03 -5.89 4.42
N ILE A 79 -4.13 -5.34 3.22
CA ILE A 79 -5.00 -4.22 2.87
C ILE A 79 -6.30 -4.75 2.28
N SER A 80 -7.43 -4.13 2.63
CA SER A 80 -8.71 -4.38 1.95
C SER A 80 -8.70 -3.71 0.58
N ASP A 81 -9.33 -2.55 0.47
CA ASP A 81 -9.36 -1.65 -0.68
C ASP A 81 -9.36 -0.19 -0.20
N ASP A 82 -9.42 0.73 -1.15
CA ASP A 82 -9.53 2.18 -0.95
C ASP A 82 -10.88 2.73 -1.46
N LYS A 83 -11.93 1.91 -1.44
CA LYS A 83 -13.27 2.32 -1.90
C LYS A 83 -14.13 2.91 -0.80
N PHE A 84 -13.71 2.76 0.46
CA PHE A 84 -14.38 3.30 1.66
C PHE A 84 -15.90 3.04 1.67
N SER A 85 -16.26 1.80 1.36
CA SER A 85 -17.63 1.29 1.27
C SER A 85 -18.01 0.45 2.49
N ASP A 86 -19.25 -0.04 2.56
CA ASP A 86 -19.69 -0.98 3.61
C ASP A 86 -19.23 -2.43 3.38
N LYS A 87 -18.33 -2.67 2.41
CA LYS A 87 -17.87 -4.00 2.04
C LYS A 87 -16.86 -4.55 3.04
N ASP A 88 -17.06 -5.82 3.38
CA ASP A 88 -16.16 -6.61 4.23
C ASP A 88 -15.28 -7.55 3.40
N TYR A 89 -14.05 -7.74 3.87
CA TYR A 89 -13.05 -8.61 3.26
C TYR A 89 -12.57 -9.66 4.25
N SER A 90 -13.02 -10.89 4.02
CA SER A 90 -12.60 -12.05 4.82
C SER A 90 -11.34 -12.71 4.27
N PHE A 91 -10.43 -13.11 5.15
CA PHE A 91 -9.27 -13.94 4.86
C PHE A 91 -8.93 -14.80 6.08
N LYS A 92 -7.94 -15.70 5.98
CA LYS A 92 -7.37 -16.37 7.14
C LYS A 92 -5.91 -15.98 7.31
N LEU A 93 -5.50 -15.74 8.56
CA LEU A 93 -4.11 -15.52 8.94
C LEU A 93 -3.70 -16.64 9.88
N ASN A 94 -2.75 -17.48 9.47
CA ASN A 94 -2.31 -18.66 10.22
C ASN A 94 -3.49 -19.56 10.64
N GLY A 95 -4.48 -19.71 9.75
CA GLY A 95 -5.70 -20.49 9.99
C GLY A 95 -6.80 -19.77 10.76
N VAL A 96 -6.51 -18.62 11.39
CA VAL A 96 -7.50 -17.80 12.12
C VAL A 96 -8.29 -16.95 11.13
N ALA A 97 -9.62 -16.99 11.20
CA ALA A 97 -10.48 -16.18 10.35
C ALA A 97 -10.37 -14.69 10.75
N MET A 98 -10.12 -13.86 9.75
CA MET A 98 -10.01 -12.40 9.86
C MET A 98 -11.06 -11.76 8.97
N ASN A 99 -11.57 -10.60 9.39
CA ASN A 99 -12.43 -9.75 8.58
C ASN A 99 -11.96 -8.31 8.71
N ILE A 100 -11.81 -7.61 7.59
CA ILE A 100 -11.43 -6.19 7.54
C ILE A 100 -12.41 -5.44 6.64
N LYS A 101 -12.83 -4.25 7.07
CA LYS A 101 -13.70 -3.37 6.28
C LYS A 101 -12.93 -2.72 5.13
N SER A 102 -13.65 -2.32 4.09
CA SER A 102 -13.16 -1.37 3.08
C SER A 102 -12.63 -0.10 3.77
N GLY A 103 -11.47 0.40 3.35
CA GLY A 103 -10.81 1.52 4.04
C GLY A 103 -9.87 1.15 5.20
N TYR A 104 -9.68 -0.15 5.48
CA TYR A 104 -8.88 -0.66 6.61
C TYR A 104 -7.75 -1.60 6.17
N TYR A 105 -6.76 -1.78 7.03
CA TYR A 105 -5.73 -2.79 6.86
C TYR A 105 -5.42 -3.50 8.18
N HIS A 106 -4.82 -4.69 8.08
CA HIS A 106 -4.27 -5.43 9.20
C HIS A 106 -2.75 -5.51 9.08
N LYS A 107 -2.04 -5.19 10.17
CA LYS A 107 -0.59 -5.27 10.27
C LYS A 107 -0.18 -6.52 11.02
N HIS A 108 0.71 -7.31 10.43
CA HIS A 108 1.21 -8.54 11.05
C HIS A 108 2.74 -8.61 11.00
N TYR A 109 3.36 -8.86 12.16
CA TYR A 109 4.79 -9.07 12.28
C TYR A 109 5.16 -10.54 12.00
N LEU A 110 6.09 -10.74 11.07
CA LEU A 110 6.69 -12.04 10.81
C LEU A 110 7.58 -12.42 12.00
N LYS A 111 7.52 -13.69 12.43
CA LYS A 111 8.32 -14.19 13.54
C LYS A 111 9.40 -15.13 13.04
N GLN A 112 10.62 -14.98 13.56
CA GLN A 112 11.75 -15.84 13.24
C GLN A 112 11.41 -17.31 13.50
N GLY A 113 11.82 -18.18 12.58
CA GLY A 113 11.55 -19.63 12.67
C GLY A 113 10.11 -20.04 12.36
N THR A 114 9.21 -19.10 12.03
CA THR A 114 7.82 -19.40 11.67
C THR A 114 7.51 -19.04 10.23
N GLU A 115 6.52 -19.74 9.65
CA GLU A 115 5.91 -19.36 8.38
C GLU A 115 4.56 -18.70 8.68
N THR A 116 4.36 -17.51 8.13
CA THR A 116 3.05 -16.84 8.11
C THR A 116 2.30 -17.26 6.86
N ILE A 117 1.04 -17.68 7.02
CA ILE A 117 0.19 -18.13 5.93
C ILE A 117 -1.05 -17.24 5.86
N ILE A 118 -1.31 -16.67 4.69
CA ILE A 118 -2.49 -15.86 4.41
C ILE A 118 -3.34 -16.60 3.38
N ASN A 119 -4.60 -16.90 3.69
CA ASN A 119 -5.51 -17.62 2.78
C ASN A 119 -6.68 -16.73 2.35
N LYS A 120 -7.01 -16.77 1.06
CA LYS A 120 -8.19 -16.09 0.50
C LYS A 120 -8.95 -16.98 -0.47
N GLY A 121 -10.26 -17.12 -0.23
CA GLY A 121 -11.11 -18.11 -0.90
C GLY A 121 -11.32 -19.34 0.00
N GLY A 122 -12.41 -20.08 -0.20
CA GLY A 122 -12.83 -21.20 0.65
C GLY A 122 -11.92 -22.43 0.53
N PHE A 123 -12.49 -23.62 0.34
CA PHE A 123 -11.74 -24.89 0.31
C PHE A 123 -10.68 -24.95 -0.81
N THR A 124 -10.92 -24.29 -1.94
CA THR A 124 -9.96 -24.10 -3.06
C THR A 124 -9.21 -22.77 -2.99
N GLY A 125 -9.21 -22.13 -1.82
CA GLY A 125 -8.64 -20.81 -1.59
C GLY A 125 -7.14 -20.77 -1.85
N THR A 126 -6.68 -19.61 -2.30
CA THR A 126 -5.27 -19.40 -2.56
C THR A 126 -4.52 -19.07 -1.28
N SER A 127 -3.30 -19.59 -1.15
CA SER A 127 -2.45 -19.42 0.03
C SER A 127 -1.20 -18.64 -0.34
N PHE A 128 -0.93 -17.55 0.38
CA PHE A 128 0.32 -16.80 0.30
C PHE A 128 1.16 -17.12 1.54
N ARG A 129 2.37 -17.64 1.33
CA ARG A 129 3.26 -18.09 2.41
C ARG A 129 4.44 -17.15 2.55
N LEU A 130 4.73 -16.75 3.78
CA LEU A 130 5.75 -15.78 4.12
C LEU A 130 6.68 -16.35 5.18
N LYS A 131 7.95 -16.44 4.82
CA LYS A 131 9.02 -16.76 5.78
C LYS A 131 9.65 -15.46 6.27
N TRP A 132 9.98 -15.44 7.55
CA TRP A 132 10.80 -14.40 8.16
C TRP A 132 12.22 -14.47 7.59
N GLU A 133 12.82 -13.31 7.35
CA GLU A 133 14.24 -13.14 7.00
C GLU A 133 14.77 -11.91 7.74
N GLU A 134 16.05 -11.90 8.13
CA GLU A 134 16.62 -10.76 8.82
C GLU A 134 16.48 -9.49 7.97
N ASN A 135 15.99 -8.40 8.58
CA ASN A 135 15.77 -7.11 7.90
C ASN A 135 14.91 -7.18 6.63
N LYS A 136 14.02 -8.16 6.51
CA LYS A 136 13.12 -8.28 5.36
C LYS A 136 12.31 -6.99 5.17
N PRO A 137 12.33 -6.35 3.98
CA PRO A 137 11.52 -5.17 3.72
C PRO A 137 10.02 -5.44 3.96
N PRO A 138 9.24 -4.40 4.28
CA PRO A 138 7.80 -4.57 4.50
C PRO A 138 7.13 -5.02 3.20
N LEU A 139 6.14 -5.90 3.35
CA LEU A 139 5.33 -6.39 2.25
C LEU A 139 3.92 -5.82 2.34
N PHE A 140 3.37 -5.43 1.20
CA PHE A 140 2.01 -4.91 1.09
C PHE A 140 1.21 -5.86 0.21
N LEU A 141 0.14 -6.41 0.76
CA LEU A 141 -0.75 -7.35 0.07
C LEU A 141 -2.18 -6.78 0.11
N THR A 142 -2.93 -6.93 -0.99
CA THR A 142 -4.38 -6.72 -0.97
C THR A 142 -5.13 -8.04 -1.05
N VAL A 143 -6.22 -8.13 -0.30
CA VAL A 143 -7.18 -9.25 -0.31
C VAL A 143 -8.49 -8.91 -1.03
N SER A 144 -8.55 -7.75 -1.71
CA SER A 144 -9.75 -7.31 -2.43
C SER A 144 -10.08 -8.17 -3.65
N GLY A 145 -9.07 -8.87 -4.18
CA GLY A 145 -9.14 -9.60 -5.44
C GLY A 145 -8.88 -8.71 -6.68
N VAL A 146 -8.80 -7.39 -6.52
CA VAL A 146 -8.48 -6.43 -7.58
C VAL A 146 -7.05 -5.96 -7.36
N ALA A 147 -6.22 -6.04 -8.42
CA ALA A 147 -4.92 -5.40 -8.41
C ALA A 147 -5.11 -3.90 -8.67
N PHE A 148 -4.48 -3.06 -7.87
CA PHE A 148 -4.40 -1.63 -8.17
C PHE A 148 -3.51 -1.43 -9.39
N ALA A 149 -3.93 -0.59 -10.32
CA ALA A 149 -3.13 -0.29 -11.50
C ALA A 149 -1.94 0.59 -11.09
N GLU A 150 -0.72 0.07 -11.20
CA GLU A 150 0.47 0.92 -11.26
C GLU A 150 0.99 0.98 -12.70
N PRO A 151 1.25 2.17 -13.25
CA PRO A 151 1.96 2.26 -14.52
C PRO A 151 3.46 2.12 -14.22
N THR A 152 3.98 0.90 -14.29
CA THR A 152 5.42 0.72 -14.49
C THR A 152 5.63 0.01 -15.81
N GLY A 153 6.00 0.78 -16.85
CA GLY A 153 6.56 0.25 -18.10
C GLY A 153 7.96 -0.37 -17.91
N ILE A 154 8.23 -0.96 -16.75
CA ILE A 154 9.45 -1.70 -16.45
C ILE A 154 9.02 -3.17 -16.32
N PRO A 155 9.51 -4.08 -17.17
CA PRO A 155 9.21 -5.49 -17.02
C PRO A 155 9.70 -5.92 -15.63
N ILE A 156 8.78 -6.42 -14.81
CA ILE A 156 9.05 -6.97 -13.48
C ILE A 156 9.82 -8.29 -13.67
N ARG A 157 11.11 -8.18 -13.98
CA ARG A 157 12.10 -9.27 -13.94
C ARG A 157 13.33 -8.77 -13.18
N GLY A 158 13.12 -8.55 -11.89
CA GLY A 158 14.15 -8.47 -10.86
C GLY A 158 13.66 -9.24 -9.62
N PRO A 159 14.52 -9.53 -8.63
CA PRO A 159 14.12 -10.19 -7.38
C PRO A 159 13.13 -9.29 -6.64
N GLY A 160 11.85 -9.50 -6.92
CA GLY A 160 10.75 -8.57 -6.67
C GLY A 160 9.56 -8.85 -7.57
N VAL A 161 9.35 -10.14 -7.88
CA VAL A 161 8.23 -10.61 -8.70
C VAL A 161 6.94 -10.18 -8.01
N ALA A 162 6.04 -9.52 -8.75
CA ALA A 162 4.65 -9.38 -8.31
C ALA A 162 4.05 -10.79 -8.28
N ILE A 163 4.10 -11.44 -7.11
CA ILE A 163 3.57 -12.78 -6.95
C ILE A 163 2.05 -12.62 -6.76
N THR A 164 1.31 -12.76 -7.85
CA THR A 164 -0.15 -12.91 -7.79
C THR A 164 -0.45 -14.35 -7.41
N THR A 165 -1.04 -14.57 -6.24
CA THR A 165 -1.57 -15.89 -5.89
C THR A 165 -3.09 -15.76 -5.78
N GLY A 166 -3.76 -15.94 -6.91
CA GLY A 166 -5.21 -15.95 -7.01
C GLY A 166 -5.85 -14.61 -6.59
N LYS A 167 -6.53 -14.59 -5.44
CA LYS A 167 -7.24 -13.42 -4.90
C LYS A 167 -6.39 -12.53 -3.99
N ILE A 168 -5.10 -12.86 -3.85
CA ILE A 168 -4.12 -12.07 -3.07
C ILE A 168 -3.13 -11.49 -4.07
N HIS A 169 -2.98 -10.17 -4.04
CA HIS A 169 -2.06 -9.45 -4.91
C HIS A 169 -1.06 -8.67 -4.09
N GLN A 170 0.21 -8.74 -4.48
CA GLN A 170 1.25 -7.90 -3.90
C GLN A 170 1.20 -6.51 -4.53
N LEU A 171 1.27 -5.47 -3.69
CA LEU A 171 1.33 -4.07 -4.09
C LEU A 171 2.78 -3.61 -4.16
N SER A 172 3.01 -2.54 -4.93
CA SER A 172 4.30 -1.85 -4.88
C SER A 172 4.54 -1.24 -3.51
N LYS A 173 5.82 -0.99 -3.20
CA LYS A 173 6.22 -0.29 -1.98
C LYS A 173 5.58 1.10 -1.87
N ASN A 174 5.55 1.87 -2.97
CA ASN A 174 5.08 3.26 -2.93
C ASN A 174 3.56 3.34 -2.72
N LEU A 175 2.80 2.49 -3.41
CA LEU A 175 1.36 2.42 -3.21
C LEU A 175 1.01 1.84 -1.84
N GLY A 176 1.70 0.79 -1.42
CA GLY A 176 1.54 0.21 -0.09
C GLY A 176 1.77 1.24 1.02
N LEU A 177 2.84 2.03 0.93
CA LEU A 177 3.13 3.10 1.88
C LEU A 177 2.06 4.20 1.87
N LEU A 178 1.56 4.59 0.69
CA LEU A 178 0.46 5.55 0.62
C LEU A 178 -0.78 5.01 1.33
N LEU A 179 -1.17 3.76 1.03
CA LEU A 179 -2.34 3.11 1.62
C LEU A 179 -2.25 3.00 3.14
N VAL A 180 -1.13 2.56 3.72
CA VAL A 180 -1.02 2.45 5.19
C VAL A 180 -1.00 3.80 5.90
N ASN A 181 -0.73 4.90 5.18
CA ASN A 181 -0.82 6.26 5.70
C ASN A 181 -2.20 6.91 5.49
N THR A 182 -3.08 6.32 4.68
CA THR A 182 -4.46 6.82 4.46
C THR A 182 -5.52 5.96 5.12
N LEU A 183 -5.32 4.64 5.14
CA LEU A 183 -6.26 3.65 5.66
C LEU A 183 -6.13 3.49 7.18
N VAL A 184 -7.16 2.90 7.79
CA VAL A 184 -7.22 2.68 9.24
C VAL A 184 -6.67 1.29 9.60
N GLU A 185 -5.74 1.22 10.55
CA GLU A 185 -5.26 -0.05 11.10
C GLU A 185 -6.34 -0.69 11.99
N VAL A 186 -6.64 -1.96 11.75
CA VAL A 186 -7.49 -2.78 12.64
C VAL A 186 -6.67 -3.20 13.85
N LYS A 187 -7.14 -2.83 15.05
CA LYS A 187 -6.53 -3.19 16.34
C LYS A 187 -6.84 -4.63 16.76
#